data_AF-A0A965PHH6-F1
#
_entry.id   AF-A0A965PHH6-F1
#
_cell.length_a   1.000
_cell.length_b   1.000
_cell.length_c   1.000
_cell.angle_alpha   90.00
_cell.angle_beta   90.00
_cell.angle_gamma   90.00
#
_symmetry.space_group_name_H-M   'P 1'
#
loop_
_entity.id
_entity.type
_entity.pdbx_description
1 polymer ?
#
loop_
_entity_poly.entity_id
_entity_poly.type
_entity_poly.pdbx_seq_one_letter_code
_entity_poly.pdbx_strand_id
1 'polypeptide(L)'
;MADTALARVEPSPQRMGLMRPVVRPAEIIEAHKEAADVIREALEDGRDYGTIPNAGPRKVLLKAGAERLCVAFGLRAVYSVVSSEADHDREVGYYDYKRKKDATSRGLYRFIMKCELMRDGVIAGEGIGSCSTMESKYVSRPRDCENTALKMAKKRALVDAVLATLSLSDRFTQDVGDTENDDEDDTRGERPTAPKMNQAELVAEVTAAYDALGVAEKDRKAETQRILGRKADSLQDLVVVRDTLRETLAMRDAKPVEAAAE
;
A
#
# COMPACT_ATOMS: atom_id res chain seq x y z
N MET A 1 -33.43 -61.56 -23.57
CA MET A 1 -33.50 -60.22 -22.96
C MET A 1 -32.45 -60.20 -21.87
N ALA A 2 -31.39 -59.39 -22.01
CA ALA A 2 -30.30 -59.35 -21.05
C ALA A 2 -30.53 -58.19 -20.08
N ASP A 3 -30.67 -58.53 -18.81
CA ASP A 3 -30.89 -57.62 -17.69
C ASP A 3 -29.57 -56.93 -17.32
N THR A 4 -29.54 -55.60 -17.39
CA THR A 4 -28.35 -54.80 -17.08
C THR A 4 -28.60 -54.04 -15.78
N ALA A 5 -28.21 -54.63 -14.65
CA ALA A 5 -28.31 -53.99 -13.36
C ALA A 5 -27.26 -52.87 -13.24
N LEU A 6 -27.72 -51.63 -13.10
CA LEU A 6 -26.88 -50.46 -12.81
C LEU A 6 -26.42 -50.51 -11.34
N ALA A 7 -25.11 -50.67 -11.13
CA ALA A 7 -24.50 -50.55 -9.81
C ALA A 7 -24.57 -49.09 -9.32
N ARG A 8 -25.26 -48.88 -8.20
CA ARG A 8 -25.36 -47.57 -7.54
C ARG A 8 -24.12 -47.38 -6.66
N VAL A 9 -23.24 -46.46 -7.05
CA VAL A 9 -22.07 -46.07 -6.25
C VAL A 9 -22.55 -45.17 -5.12
N GLU A 10 -22.44 -45.64 -3.88
CA GLU A 10 -22.70 -44.79 -2.71
C GLU A 10 -21.51 -43.84 -2.47
N PRO A 11 -21.75 -42.53 -2.25
CA PRO A 11 -20.68 -41.58 -2.00
C PRO A 11 -20.03 -41.86 -0.65
N SER A 12 -18.74 -42.17 -0.66
CA SER A 12 -17.96 -42.35 0.57
C SER A 12 -17.95 -41.03 1.38
N PRO A 13 -18.16 -41.08 2.71
CA PRO A 13 -18.11 -39.88 3.53
C PRO A 13 -16.69 -39.29 3.49
N GLN A 14 -16.55 -38.16 2.81
CA GLN A 14 -15.30 -37.41 2.75
C GLN A 14 -15.02 -36.84 4.15
N ARG A 15 -14.19 -37.53 4.93
CA ARG A 15 -13.65 -36.96 6.16
C ARG A 15 -12.66 -35.87 5.75
N MET A 16 -13.02 -34.62 5.99
CA MET A 16 -12.14 -33.48 5.76
C MET A 16 -10.98 -33.57 6.76
N GLY A 17 -9.85 -34.13 6.30
CA GLY A 17 -8.63 -34.21 7.09
C GLY A 17 -8.05 -32.82 7.37
N LEU A 18 -7.10 -32.74 8.30
CA LEU A 18 -6.36 -31.51 8.55
C LEU A 18 -5.62 -31.09 7.27
N MET A 19 -5.92 -29.89 6.76
CA MET A 19 -5.20 -29.29 5.63
C MET A 19 -3.72 -29.16 5.98
N ARG A 20 -2.84 -29.58 5.09
CA ARG A 20 -1.38 -29.44 5.22
C ARG A 20 -0.83 -28.64 4.04
N PRO A 21 0.24 -27.85 4.23
CA PRO A 21 0.91 -27.19 3.13
C PRO A 21 1.34 -28.18 2.06
N VAL A 22 1.15 -27.81 0.79
CA VAL A 22 1.50 -28.63 -0.38
C VAL A 22 3.03 -28.72 -0.58
N VAL A 23 3.76 -27.76 -0.01
CA VAL A 23 5.22 -27.64 -0.05
C VAL A 23 5.79 -27.48 1.36
N ARG A 24 7.08 -27.74 1.54
CA ARG A 24 7.73 -27.61 2.85
C ARG A 24 7.71 -26.15 3.30
N PRO A 25 7.40 -25.85 4.59
CA PRO A 25 7.35 -24.47 5.08
C PRO A 25 8.62 -23.65 4.81
N ALA A 26 9.80 -24.27 4.88
CA ALA A 26 11.08 -23.60 4.60
C ALA A 26 11.16 -23.05 3.17
N GLU A 27 10.73 -23.84 2.17
CA GLU A 27 10.74 -23.42 0.77
C GLU A 27 9.74 -22.28 0.51
N ILE A 28 8.58 -22.32 1.16
CA ILE A 28 7.59 -21.23 1.08
C ILE A 28 8.18 -19.93 1.63
N ILE A 29 8.87 -20.01 2.77
CA ILE A 29 9.49 -18.84 3.42
C ILE A 29 10.63 -18.28 2.55
N GLU A 30 11.46 -19.15 1.96
CA GLU A 30 12.55 -18.76 1.08
C GLU A 30 12.03 -18.07 -0.19
N ALA A 31 11.08 -18.70 -0.89
CA ALA A 31 10.44 -18.12 -2.07
C ALA A 31 9.75 -16.78 -1.77
N HIS A 32 9.14 -16.65 -0.59
CA HIS A 32 8.53 -15.39 -0.16
C HIS A 32 9.57 -14.30 0.10
N LYS A 33 10.72 -14.64 0.70
CA LYS A 33 11.84 -13.70 0.89
C LYS A 33 12.42 -13.24 -0.45
N GLU A 34 12.68 -14.17 -1.37
CA GLU A 34 13.17 -13.84 -2.71
C GLU A 34 12.19 -12.92 -3.45
N ALA A 35 10.89 -13.23 -3.39
CA ALA A 35 9.86 -12.37 -3.97
C ALA A 35 9.87 -10.97 -3.33
N ALA A 36 9.96 -10.88 -2.00
CA ALA A 36 10.02 -9.61 -1.29
C ALA A 36 11.25 -8.77 -1.65
N ASP A 37 12.40 -9.41 -1.90
CA ASP A 37 13.64 -8.76 -2.34
C ASP A 37 13.50 -8.23 -3.77
N VAL A 38 13.00 -9.05 -4.70
CA VAL A 38 12.68 -8.61 -6.07
C VAL A 38 11.74 -7.40 -6.05
N ILE A 39 10.73 -7.39 -5.18
CA ILE A 39 9.76 -6.30 -5.06
C ILE A 39 10.42 -5.04 -4.48
N ARG A 40 11.38 -5.19 -3.58
CA ARG A 40 12.14 -4.08 -3.01
C ARG A 40 13.06 -3.42 -4.03
N GLU A 41 13.73 -4.23 -4.85
CA GLU A 41 14.65 -3.75 -5.88
C GLU A 41 13.93 -3.27 -7.14
N ALA A 42 12.81 -3.89 -7.48
CA ALA A 42 12.06 -3.56 -8.68
C ALA A 42 11.23 -2.29 -8.56
N LEU A 43 10.81 -1.86 -7.36
CA LEU A 43 9.85 -0.77 -7.23
C LEU A 43 10.48 0.53 -6.75
N GLU A 44 10.20 1.62 -7.49
CA GLU A 44 10.63 2.98 -7.18
C GLU A 44 9.51 3.77 -6.47
N ASP A 45 9.84 4.40 -5.33
CA ASP A 45 8.90 5.27 -4.59
C ASP A 45 8.52 6.51 -5.42
N GLY A 46 7.25 6.91 -5.36
CA GLY A 46 6.66 7.99 -6.15
C GLY A 46 6.32 7.62 -7.60
N ARG A 47 6.88 6.52 -8.13
CA ARG A 47 6.61 6.04 -9.49
C ARG A 47 5.75 4.78 -9.49
N ASP A 48 6.20 3.76 -8.79
CA ASP A 48 5.62 2.42 -8.81
C ASP A 48 4.66 2.21 -7.64
N TYR A 49 4.93 2.87 -6.52
CA TYR A 49 4.02 3.02 -5.39
C TYR A 49 4.16 4.43 -4.81
N GLY A 50 3.24 4.84 -3.95
CA GLY A 50 3.37 6.14 -3.29
C GLY A 50 2.35 6.37 -2.20
N THR A 51 2.45 7.51 -1.53
CA THR A 51 1.48 7.93 -0.52
C THR A 51 0.37 8.73 -1.19
N ILE A 52 -0.88 8.49 -0.80
CA ILE A 52 -2.00 9.34 -1.20
C ILE A 52 -2.14 10.49 -0.20
N PRO A 53 -2.34 11.74 -0.66
CA PRO A 53 -2.62 12.86 0.23
C PRO A 53 -3.79 12.52 1.17
N ASN A 54 -3.62 12.77 2.47
CA ASN A 54 -4.61 12.52 3.53
C ASN A 54 -4.93 11.04 3.82
N ALA A 55 -4.10 10.09 3.35
CA ALA A 55 -4.33 8.65 3.53
C ALA A 55 -3.41 7.98 4.59
N GLY A 56 -2.72 8.77 5.41
CA GLY A 56 -1.76 8.27 6.38
C GLY A 56 -0.44 7.77 5.75
N PRO A 57 0.39 7.01 6.51
CA PRO A 57 1.72 6.62 6.07
C PRO A 57 1.74 5.40 5.13
N ARG A 58 0.59 4.73 4.96
CA ARG A 58 0.51 3.51 4.15
C ARG A 58 0.59 3.86 2.66
N LYS A 59 1.46 3.13 1.95
CA LYS A 59 1.71 3.36 0.53
C LYS A 59 0.74 2.53 -0.29
N VAL A 60 0.37 3.04 -1.45
CA VAL A 60 -0.52 2.36 -2.40
C VAL A 60 0.30 1.90 -3.59
N LEU A 61 -0.01 0.71 -4.11
CA LEU A 61 0.59 0.24 -5.34
C LEU A 61 -0.02 1.00 -6.53
N LEU A 62 0.82 1.63 -7.34
CA LEU A 62 0.39 2.32 -8.55
C LEU A 62 0.42 1.35 -9.73
N LYS A 63 -0.25 1.75 -10.82
CA LYS A 63 -0.33 0.94 -12.05
C LYS A 63 1.05 0.57 -12.58
N ALA A 64 1.98 1.52 -12.58
CA ALA A 64 3.34 1.28 -13.06
C ALA A 64 4.03 0.17 -12.26
N GLY A 65 3.88 0.16 -10.94
CA GLY A 65 4.41 -0.89 -10.08
C GLY A 65 3.75 -2.24 -10.36
N ALA A 66 2.42 -2.29 -10.47
CA ALA A 66 1.72 -3.53 -10.78
C ALA A 66 2.15 -4.12 -12.14
N GLU A 67 2.33 -3.29 -13.17
CA GLU A 67 2.83 -3.71 -14.49
C GLU A 67 4.29 -4.20 -14.42
N ARG A 68 5.13 -3.52 -13.63
CA ARG A 68 6.54 -3.92 -13.42
C ARG A 68 6.65 -5.24 -12.70
N LEU A 69 5.81 -5.49 -11.69
CA LEU A 69 5.73 -6.78 -11.01
C LEU A 69 5.23 -7.88 -11.95
N CYS A 70 4.26 -7.59 -12.81
CA CYS A 70 3.85 -8.58 -13.82
C CYS A 70 5.03 -9.00 -14.71
N VAL A 71 5.85 -8.05 -15.16
CA VAL A 71 7.07 -8.36 -15.93
C VAL A 71 8.06 -9.18 -15.10
N ALA A 72 8.35 -8.75 -13.86
CA ALA A 72 9.34 -9.41 -12.99
C ALA A 72 8.98 -10.88 -12.69
N PHE A 73 7.70 -11.19 -12.55
CA PHE A 73 7.22 -12.53 -12.20
C PHE A 73 6.69 -13.33 -13.42
N GLY A 74 6.86 -12.82 -14.65
CA GLY A 74 6.39 -13.48 -15.87
C GLY A 74 4.87 -13.64 -15.93
N LEU A 75 4.12 -12.73 -15.33
CA LEU A 75 2.66 -12.74 -15.28
C LEU A 75 2.09 -11.96 -16.47
N ARG A 76 1.11 -12.56 -17.15
CA ARG A 76 0.33 -11.92 -18.20
C ARG A 76 -1.06 -11.57 -17.68
N ALA A 77 -1.36 -10.28 -17.62
CA ALA A 77 -2.70 -9.81 -17.27
C ALA A 77 -3.69 -10.00 -18.45
N VAL A 78 -4.75 -10.77 -18.20
CA VAL A 78 -5.89 -10.96 -19.10
C VAL A 78 -7.12 -10.33 -18.45
N TYR A 79 -7.92 -9.61 -19.23
CA TYR A 79 -9.04 -8.85 -18.71
C TYR A 79 -10.36 -9.30 -19.30
N SER A 80 -11.39 -9.33 -18.47
CA SER A 80 -12.77 -9.53 -18.89
C SER A 80 -13.68 -8.52 -18.21
N VAL A 81 -14.75 -8.13 -18.90
CA VAL A 81 -15.81 -7.28 -18.33
C VAL A 81 -16.74 -8.21 -17.57
N VAL A 82 -16.87 -8.01 -16.25
CA VAL A 82 -17.81 -8.74 -15.40
C VAL A 82 -19.20 -8.11 -15.52
N SER A 83 -19.25 -6.78 -15.50
CA SER A 83 -20.49 -6.02 -15.63
C SER A 83 -20.20 -4.64 -16.19
N SER A 84 -21.11 -4.14 -17.03
CA SER A 84 -21.10 -2.75 -17.49
C SER A 84 -22.51 -2.19 -17.48
N GLU A 85 -22.66 -0.96 -17.03
CA GLU A 85 -23.89 -0.18 -17.09
C GLU A 85 -23.59 1.12 -17.86
N ALA A 86 -24.40 1.42 -18.87
CA ALA A 86 -24.28 2.64 -19.66
C ALA A 86 -25.68 3.20 -19.91
N ASP A 87 -25.96 4.37 -19.37
CA ASP A 87 -27.17 5.14 -19.63
C ASP A 87 -26.75 6.56 -19.97
N HIS A 88 -26.85 6.93 -21.25
CA HIS A 88 -26.35 8.21 -21.73
C HIS A 88 -27.17 9.39 -21.18
N ASP A 89 -28.46 9.18 -20.91
CA ASP A 89 -29.44 10.23 -20.66
C ASP A 89 -29.90 10.30 -19.20
N ARG A 90 -29.46 9.38 -18.34
CA ARG A 90 -29.69 9.43 -16.89
C ARG A 90 -29.28 10.76 -16.27
N GLU A 91 -30.23 11.44 -15.65
CA GLU A 91 -29.94 12.60 -14.82
C GLU A 91 -29.46 12.16 -13.43
N VAL A 92 -28.36 12.75 -12.98
CA VAL A 92 -27.74 12.45 -11.68
C VAL A 92 -27.54 13.75 -10.93
N GLY A 93 -28.20 13.88 -9.77
CA GLY A 93 -27.93 14.96 -8.82
C GLY A 93 -26.63 14.70 -8.04
N TYR A 94 -25.82 15.73 -7.84
CA TYR A 94 -24.62 15.67 -7.01
C TYR A 94 -24.32 17.03 -6.37
N TYR A 95 -23.57 17.01 -5.26
CA TYR A 95 -23.11 18.23 -4.63
C TYR A 95 -21.76 18.68 -5.22
N ASP A 96 -21.72 19.86 -5.84
CA ASP A 96 -20.50 20.44 -6.38
C ASP A 96 -19.72 21.14 -5.26
N TYR A 97 -18.81 20.42 -4.60
CA TYR A 97 -17.98 20.95 -3.52
C TYR A 97 -17.17 22.20 -3.92
N LYS A 98 -16.80 22.37 -5.20
CA LYS A 98 -16.06 23.56 -5.67
C LYS A 98 -16.95 24.79 -5.70
N ARG A 99 -18.23 24.61 -6.05
CA ARG A 99 -19.22 25.68 -6.15
C ARG A 99 -20.15 25.77 -4.92
N LYS A 100 -20.02 24.83 -3.98
CA LYS A 100 -20.84 24.69 -2.76
C LYS A 100 -22.33 24.76 -3.03
N LYS A 101 -22.80 23.99 -4.02
CA LYS A 101 -24.22 23.93 -4.41
C LYS A 101 -24.57 22.59 -5.02
N ASP A 102 -25.85 22.26 -4.99
CA ASP A 102 -26.39 21.16 -5.76
C ASP A 102 -26.28 21.43 -7.26
N ALA A 103 -25.96 20.38 -8.00
CA ALA A 103 -25.86 20.39 -9.44
C ALA A 103 -26.42 19.08 -9.99
N THR A 104 -26.72 19.10 -11.29
CA THR A 104 -27.17 17.92 -12.01
C THR A 104 -26.23 17.69 -13.18
N SER A 105 -25.88 16.43 -13.40
CA SER A 105 -25.17 15.97 -14.59
C SER A 105 -26.01 14.94 -15.32
N ARG A 106 -25.58 14.60 -16.55
CA ARG A 106 -26.28 13.65 -17.40
C ARG A 106 -25.33 12.57 -17.88
N GLY A 107 -25.73 11.32 -17.76
CA GLY A 107 -24.99 10.13 -18.11
C GLY A 107 -24.55 9.29 -16.90
N LEU A 108 -24.57 7.98 -17.04
CA LEU A 108 -24.06 7.00 -16.10
C LEU A 108 -23.25 5.96 -16.84
N TYR A 109 -22.02 5.73 -16.39
CA TYR A 109 -21.16 4.66 -16.89
C TYR A 109 -20.47 3.98 -15.72
N ARG A 110 -20.74 2.69 -15.54
CA ARG A 110 -20.12 1.86 -14.50
C ARG A 110 -19.51 0.63 -15.15
N PHE A 111 -18.29 0.31 -14.75
CA PHE A 111 -17.56 -0.87 -15.22
C PHE A 111 -17.08 -1.68 -14.02
N ILE A 112 -17.27 -2.99 -14.08
CA ILE A 112 -16.64 -3.98 -13.19
C ILE A 112 -15.77 -4.87 -14.08
N MET A 113 -14.47 -4.81 -13.86
CA MET A 113 -13.45 -5.52 -14.62
C MET A 113 -12.86 -6.63 -13.76
N LYS A 114 -12.67 -7.81 -14.34
CA LYS A 114 -11.83 -8.86 -13.76
C LYS A 114 -10.49 -8.85 -14.48
N CYS A 115 -9.42 -9.04 -13.71
CA CYS A 115 -8.07 -9.26 -14.20
C CYS A 115 -7.62 -10.65 -13.73
N GLU A 116 -7.19 -11.50 -14.65
CA GLU A 116 -6.58 -12.80 -14.38
C GLU A 116 -5.09 -12.70 -14.74
N LEU A 117 -4.23 -13.08 -13.80
CA LEU A 117 -2.79 -13.16 -14.02
C LEU A 117 -2.45 -14.58 -14.46
N MET A 118 -2.13 -14.74 -15.74
CA MET A 118 -1.72 -16.02 -16.31
C MET A 118 -0.21 -16.18 -16.23
N ARG A 119 0.24 -17.38 -15.88
CA ARG A 119 1.63 -17.80 -15.93
C ARG A 119 1.68 -19.24 -16.44
N ASP A 120 2.49 -19.51 -17.46
CA ASP A 120 2.68 -20.87 -18.01
C ASP A 120 1.38 -21.63 -18.35
N GLY A 121 0.35 -20.91 -18.81
CA GLY A 121 -0.94 -21.48 -19.20
C GLY A 121 -1.92 -21.73 -18.05
N VAL A 122 -1.55 -21.41 -16.80
CA VAL A 122 -2.44 -21.49 -15.63
C VAL A 122 -2.75 -20.10 -15.07
N ILE A 123 -3.91 -19.96 -14.44
CA ILE A 123 -4.28 -18.74 -13.71
C ILE A 123 -3.53 -18.77 -12.37
N ALA A 124 -2.57 -17.87 -12.21
CA ALA A 124 -1.79 -17.70 -10.98
C ALA A 124 -2.57 -16.92 -9.91
N GLY A 125 -3.46 -16.04 -10.34
CA GLY A 125 -4.39 -15.33 -9.45
C GLY A 125 -5.30 -14.39 -10.22
N GLU A 126 -6.21 -13.75 -9.50
CA GLU A 126 -7.24 -12.89 -10.06
C GLU A 126 -7.52 -11.69 -9.16
N GLY A 127 -8.13 -10.65 -9.72
CA GLY A 127 -8.57 -9.47 -9.00
C GLY A 127 -9.69 -8.74 -9.72
N ILE A 128 -10.46 -7.96 -8.98
CA ILE A 128 -11.64 -7.26 -9.47
C ILE A 128 -11.48 -5.76 -9.22
N GLY A 129 -11.85 -4.96 -10.22
CA GLY A 129 -11.83 -3.51 -10.12
C GLY A 129 -13.11 -2.92 -10.65
N SER A 130 -13.73 -2.04 -9.87
CA SER A 130 -14.89 -1.27 -10.31
C SER A 130 -14.59 0.21 -10.41
N CYS A 131 -15.27 0.90 -11.32
CA CYS A 131 -15.28 2.36 -11.39
C CYS A 131 -16.62 2.84 -11.95
N SER A 132 -17.12 3.95 -11.40
CA SER A 132 -18.36 4.57 -11.84
C SER A 132 -18.14 6.06 -12.10
N THR A 133 -18.81 6.60 -13.11
CA THR A 133 -18.88 8.05 -13.31
C THR A 133 -19.66 8.76 -12.21
N MET A 134 -20.32 8.04 -11.29
CA MET A 134 -20.92 8.62 -10.08
C MET A 134 -19.89 8.95 -9.00
N GLU A 135 -18.63 8.53 -9.12
CA GLU A 135 -17.57 8.98 -8.20
C GLU A 135 -17.39 10.50 -8.30
N SER A 136 -17.14 11.17 -7.17
CA SER A 136 -17.05 12.64 -7.06
C SER A 136 -16.10 13.29 -8.08
N LYS A 137 -15.08 12.55 -8.51
CA LYS A 137 -14.09 12.98 -9.53
C LYS A 137 -14.66 13.09 -10.94
N TYR A 138 -15.69 12.31 -11.27
CA TYR A 138 -16.24 12.15 -12.63
C TYR A 138 -17.67 12.65 -12.77
N VAL A 139 -18.42 12.72 -11.66
CA VAL A 139 -19.87 12.98 -11.64
C VAL A 139 -20.27 14.29 -12.30
N SER A 140 -19.39 15.29 -12.35
CA SER A 140 -19.67 16.56 -13.03
C SER A 140 -19.71 16.47 -14.56
N ARG A 141 -19.08 15.45 -15.16
CA ARG A 141 -19.01 15.25 -16.63
C ARG A 141 -18.98 13.77 -17.02
N PRO A 142 -20.05 13.00 -16.74
CA PRO A 142 -20.05 11.54 -16.93
C PRO A 142 -19.75 11.10 -18.36
N ARG A 143 -20.35 11.76 -19.36
CA ARG A 143 -20.19 11.44 -20.80
C ARG A 143 -18.75 11.55 -21.28
N ASP A 144 -18.00 12.55 -20.80
CA ASP A 144 -16.58 12.71 -21.13
C ASP A 144 -15.68 11.74 -20.37
N CYS A 145 -16.23 11.03 -19.38
CA CYS A 145 -15.48 10.17 -18.46
C CYS A 145 -15.68 8.69 -18.71
N GLU A 146 -16.48 8.25 -19.69
CA GLU A 146 -16.74 6.83 -19.95
C GLU A 146 -15.45 6.01 -20.11
N ASN A 147 -14.58 6.37 -21.05
CA ASN A 147 -13.30 5.68 -21.26
C ASN A 147 -12.36 5.83 -20.04
N THR A 148 -12.48 6.93 -19.30
CA THR A 148 -11.71 7.14 -18.07
C THR A 148 -12.15 6.14 -17.00
N ALA A 149 -13.46 5.94 -16.82
CA ALA A 149 -14.02 4.96 -15.89
C ALA A 149 -13.62 3.53 -16.28
N LEU A 150 -13.69 3.17 -17.56
CA LEU A 150 -13.24 1.86 -18.04
C LEU A 150 -11.75 1.61 -17.74
N LYS A 151 -10.88 2.57 -18.08
CA LYS A 151 -9.43 2.45 -17.82
C LYS A 151 -9.12 2.42 -16.32
N MET A 152 -9.90 3.12 -15.51
CA MET A 152 -9.76 3.13 -14.05
C MET A 152 -10.19 1.79 -13.44
N ALA A 153 -11.32 1.22 -13.86
CA ALA A 153 -11.74 -0.11 -13.43
C ALA A 153 -10.69 -1.17 -13.81
N LYS A 154 -10.18 -1.12 -15.05
CA LYS A 154 -9.09 -2.01 -15.51
C LYS A 154 -7.83 -1.89 -14.66
N LYS A 155 -7.44 -0.66 -14.31
CA LYS A 155 -6.30 -0.39 -13.43
C LYS A 155 -6.51 -0.99 -12.03
N ARG A 156 -7.68 -0.75 -11.43
CA ARG A 156 -8.03 -1.26 -10.10
C ARG A 156 -7.99 -2.80 -10.09
N ALA A 157 -8.52 -3.44 -11.13
CA ALA A 157 -8.51 -4.90 -11.27
C ALA A 157 -7.09 -5.47 -11.36
N LEU A 158 -6.18 -4.81 -12.11
CA LEU A 158 -4.78 -5.22 -12.19
C LEU A 158 -4.07 -5.11 -10.85
N VAL A 159 -4.21 -3.96 -10.18
CA VAL A 159 -3.56 -3.71 -8.89
C VAL A 159 -4.04 -4.72 -7.86
N ASP A 160 -5.35 -4.98 -7.80
CA ASP A 160 -5.94 -5.97 -6.93
C ASP A 160 -5.38 -7.38 -7.20
N ALA A 161 -5.38 -7.81 -8.47
CA ALA A 161 -4.88 -9.13 -8.86
C ALA A 161 -3.41 -9.33 -8.47
N VAL A 162 -2.57 -8.30 -8.67
CA VAL A 162 -1.14 -8.36 -8.33
C VAL A 162 -0.93 -8.43 -6.82
N LEU A 163 -1.65 -7.61 -6.05
CA LEU A 163 -1.55 -7.61 -4.59
C LEU A 163 -1.97 -8.96 -3.99
N ALA A 164 -3.07 -9.54 -4.48
CA ALA A 164 -3.55 -10.85 -4.06
C ALA A 164 -2.59 -11.97 -4.45
N THR A 165 -2.11 -11.99 -5.69
CA THR A 165 -1.26 -13.07 -6.22
C THR A 165 0.11 -13.08 -5.56
N LEU A 166 0.70 -11.91 -5.31
CA LEU A 166 2.05 -11.77 -4.75
C LEU A 166 2.07 -11.59 -3.23
N SER A 167 0.90 -11.65 -2.56
CA SER A 167 0.76 -11.47 -1.11
C SER A 167 1.35 -10.15 -0.60
N LEU A 168 0.99 -9.03 -1.24
CA LEU A 168 1.58 -7.70 -0.98
C LEU A 168 0.67 -6.72 -0.24
N SER A 169 -0.46 -7.23 0.27
CA SER A 169 -1.44 -6.43 1.03
C SER A 169 -0.92 -5.96 2.39
N ASP A 170 0.17 -6.54 2.90
CA ASP A 170 0.86 -6.09 4.11
C ASP A 170 1.72 -4.83 3.85
N ARG A 171 2.27 -4.72 2.64
CA ARG A 171 3.16 -3.62 2.22
C ARG A 171 2.40 -2.47 1.55
N PHE A 172 1.33 -2.77 0.82
CA PHE A 172 0.54 -1.77 0.11
C PHE A 172 -0.93 -1.84 0.49
N THR A 173 -1.56 -0.68 0.68
CA THR A 173 -3.01 -0.57 0.88
C THR A 173 -3.75 -0.30 -0.42
N GLN A 174 -4.98 -0.78 -0.49
CA GLN A 174 -5.92 -0.52 -1.59
C GLN A 174 -6.97 0.54 -1.21
N ASP A 175 -7.25 0.67 0.09
CA ASP A 175 -8.31 1.50 0.65
C ASP A 175 -7.83 2.93 0.84
N VAL A 176 -8.22 3.78 -0.08
CA VAL A 176 -7.85 5.20 -0.10
C VAL A 176 -9.00 6.07 -0.60
N GLY A 177 -10.21 5.52 -0.54
CA GLY A 177 -11.44 6.14 -1.01
C GLY A 177 -12.21 6.93 0.05
N ASP A 178 -12.02 6.64 1.34
CA ASP A 178 -12.90 7.12 2.41
C ASP A 178 -12.13 7.80 3.55
N THR A 179 -11.41 8.90 3.26
CA THR A 179 -10.89 9.78 4.32
C THR A 179 -11.55 11.15 4.31
N GLU A 180 -12.88 11.14 4.33
CA GLU A 180 -13.67 12.22 4.92
C GLU A 180 -14.62 11.59 5.96
N ASN A 181 -14.11 11.43 7.18
CA ASN A 181 -14.76 10.91 8.41
C ASN A 181 -14.74 9.38 8.61
N ASP A 182 -13.57 8.83 8.95
CA ASP A 182 -13.49 7.56 9.69
C ASP A 182 -12.98 7.85 11.11
N ASP A 183 -13.83 8.50 11.91
CA ASP A 183 -13.88 8.19 13.33
C ASP A 183 -14.86 7.01 13.46
N GLU A 184 -14.35 5.86 13.91
CA GLU A 184 -15.05 4.59 14.27
C GLU A 184 -15.15 3.48 13.21
N ASP A 185 -14.22 2.51 13.27
CA ASP A 185 -14.46 1.12 13.73
C ASP A 185 -13.46 0.13 13.08
N ASP A 186 -12.23 0.10 13.59
CA ASP A 186 -11.28 -0.98 13.28
C ASP A 186 -11.28 -1.99 14.44
N THR A 187 -12.23 -2.93 14.43
CA THR A 187 -12.26 -4.09 15.35
C THR A 187 -11.15 -5.12 15.08
N ARG A 188 -10.09 -4.77 14.34
CA ARG A 188 -8.87 -5.59 14.24
C ARG A 188 -7.94 -5.21 15.38
N GLY A 189 -8.03 -6.01 16.45
CA GLY A 189 -7.22 -5.99 17.68
C GLY A 189 -6.03 -5.03 17.67
N GLU A 190 -6.09 -4.07 18.61
CA GLU A 190 -5.08 -3.06 18.91
C GLU A 190 -3.65 -3.62 18.75
N ARG A 191 -3.04 -3.33 17.60
CA ARG A 191 -1.58 -3.31 17.53
C ARG A 191 -1.15 -2.06 18.29
N PRO A 192 -0.19 -2.15 19.23
CA PRO A 192 0.26 -0.99 19.98
C PRO A 192 0.70 0.07 18.99
N THR A 193 -0.07 1.16 18.91
CA THR A 193 0.26 2.30 18.08
C THR A 193 1.59 2.84 18.58
N ALA A 194 2.65 2.74 17.77
CA ALA A 194 3.89 3.45 18.05
C ALA A 194 3.55 4.91 18.38
N PRO A 195 4.11 5.49 19.45
CA PRO A 195 3.73 6.83 19.89
C PRO A 195 3.87 7.80 18.74
N LYS A 196 2.79 8.51 18.40
CA LYS A 196 2.83 9.59 17.40
C LYS A 196 3.87 10.61 17.86
N MET A 197 5.03 10.63 17.20
CA MET A 197 6.12 11.54 17.53
C MET A 197 5.66 12.99 17.37
N ASN A 198 5.62 13.72 18.48
CA ASN A 198 5.32 15.14 18.48
C ASN A 198 6.53 15.91 17.91
N GLN A 199 6.37 16.56 16.76
CA GLN A 199 7.44 17.32 16.09
C GLN A 199 8.05 18.38 17.01
N ALA A 200 7.25 19.05 17.84
CA ALA A 200 7.73 20.08 18.75
C ALA A 200 8.67 19.51 19.83
N GLU A 201 8.32 18.35 20.38
CA GLU A 201 9.14 17.66 21.38
C GLU A 201 10.45 17.17 20.78
N LEU A 202 10.41 16.55 19.60
CA LEU A 202 11.61 16.03 18.96
C LEU A 202 12.61 17.14 18.61
N VAL A 203 12.12 18.27 18.11
CA VAL A 203 12.97 19.45 17.84
C VAL A 203 13.58 19.98 19.14
N ALA A 204 12.83 19.99 20.24
CA ALA A 204 13.35 20.40 21.54
C ALA A 204 14.42 19.43 22.07
N GLU A 205 14.23 18.11 21.91
CA GLU A 205 15.20 17.09 22.31
C GLU A 205 16.52 17.19 21.52
N VAL A 206 16.44 17.38 20.20
CA VAL A 206 17.62 17.58 19.34
C VAL A 206 18.36 18.86 19.72
N THR A 207 17.61 19.94 19.97
CA THR A 207 18.17 21.24 20.38
C THR A 207 18.91 21.11 21.70
N ALA A 208 18.30 20.48 22.71
CA ALA A 208 18.91 20.25 24.02
C ALA A 208 20.17 19.36 23.92
N ALA A 209 20.18 18.35 23.04
CA ALA A 209 21.35 17.53 22.80
C ALA A 209 22.52 18.32 22.18
N TYR A 210 22.23 19.22 21.24
CA TYR A 210 23.24 20.14 20.70
C TYR A 210 23.77 21.12 21.75
N ASP A 211 22.89 21.64 22.62
CA ASP A 211 23.28 22.50 23.74
C ASP A 211 24.23 21.78 24.70
N ALA A 212 23.92 20.54 25.08
CA ALA A 212 24.75 19.73 25.97
C ALA A 212 26.14 19.39 25.37
N LEU A 213 26.22 19.25 24.04
CA LEU A 213 27.46 19.07 23.30
C LEU A 213 28.23 20.38 23.06
N GLY A 214 27.64 21.54 23.38
CA GLY A 214 28.25 22.85 23.18
C GLY A 214 28.29 23.31 21.72
N VAL A 215 27.41 22.77 20.87
CA VAL A 215 27.35 23.12 19.45
C VAL A 215 26.58 24.43 19.28
N ALA A 216 27.28 25.46 18.79
CA ALA A 216 26.70 26.77 18.52
C ALA A 216 25.57 26.68 17.48
N GLU A 217 24.52 27.48 17.66
CA GLU A 217 23.30 27.43 16.83
C GLU A 217 23.58 27.57 15.32
N LYS A 218 24.55 28.45 14.97
CA LYS A 218 24.99 28.67 13.57
C LYS A 218 25.57 27.41 12.91
N ASP A 219 26.12 26.48 13.69
CA ASP A 219 26.83 25.30 13.21
C ASP A 219 25.95 24.04 13.22
N ARG A 220 24.79 24.08 13.90
CA ARG A 220 23.86 22.92 14.03
C ARG A 220 23.41 22.38 12.68
N LYS A 221 23.09 23.27 11.73
CA LYS A 221 22.64 22.85 10.39
C LYS A 221 23.74 22.08 9.63
N ALA A 222 24.99 22.53 9.75
CA ALA A 222 26.13 21.86 9.14
C ALA A 222 26.39 20.51 9.81
N GLU A 223 26.28 20.44 11.14
CA GLU A 223 26.49 19.21 11.90
C GLU A 223 25.35 18.19 11.68
N THR A 224 24.09 18.63 11.62
CA THR A 224 22.95 17.78 11.22
C THR A 224 23.17 17.20 9.82
N GLN A 225 23.64 18.01 8.87
CA GLN A 225 23.94 17.56 7.52
C GLN A 225 25.14 16.61 7.48
N ARG A 226 26.11 16.79 8.37
CA ARG A 226 27.26 15.88 8.53
C ARG A 226 26.85 14.52 9.07
N ILE A 227 25.97 14.47 10.09
CA ILE A 227 25.45 13.23 10.69
C ILE A 227 24.65 12.43 9.66
N LEU A 228 23.80 13.11 8.88
CA LEU A 228 22.90 12.45 7.93
C LEU A 228 23.54 12.22 6.55
N GLY A 229 24.64 12.89 6.23
CA GLY A 229 25.23 12.92 4.88
C GLY A 229 24.39 13.67 3.84
N ARG A 230 23.23 14.21 4.24
CA ARG A 230 22.25 14.92 3.42
C ARG A 230 21.49 15.95 4.27
N LYS A 231 20.69 16.82 3.65
CA LYS A 231 19.80 17.72 4.40
C LYS A 231 18.66 16.92 5.01
N ALA A 232 18.29 17.23 6.26
CA ALA A 232 17.13 16.62 6.92
C ALA A 232 15.84 17.04 6.20
N ASP A 233 15.02 16.07 5.79
CA ASP A 233 13.76 16.27 5.07
C ASP A 233 12.54 15.61 5.74
N SER A 234 12.76 14.86 6.83
CA SER A 234 11.72 14.12 7.55
C SER A 234 11.87 14.16 9.09
N LEU A 235 10.81 13.80 9.82
CA LEU A 235 10.88 13.64 11.29
C LEU A 235 11.77 12.46 11.70
N GLN A 236 11.84 11.43 10.87
CA GLN A 236 12.72 10.29 11.08
C GLN A 236 14.19 10.69 11.04
N ASP A 237 14.57 11.63 10.17
CA ASP A 237 15.95 12.17 10.16
C ASP A 237 16.29 12.85 11.49
N LEU A 238 15.34 13.58 12.09
CA LEU A 238 15.55 14.23 13.38
C LEU A 238 15.68 13.22 14.53
N VAL A 239 15.04 12.05 14.43
CA VAL A 239 15.25 10.95 15.40
C VAL A 239 16.65 10.38 15.29
N VAL A 240 17.11 10.10 14.07
CA VAL A 240 18.49 9.61 13.85
C VAL A 240 19.50 10.61 14.40
N VAL A 241 19.29 11.90 14.15
CA VAL A 241 20.16 12.97 14.68
C VAL A 241 20.11 12.99 16.21
N ARG A 242 18.92 12.97 16.82
CA ARG A 242 18.78 12.94 18.29
C ARG A 242 19.54 11.77 18.90
N ASP A 243 19.34 10.57 18.38
CA ASP A 243 19.91 9.34 18.94
C ASP A 243 21.44 9.34 18.78
N THR A 244 21.95 9.79 17.63
CA THR A 244 23.40 9.94 17.40
C THR A 244 24.02 10.96 18.36
N LEU A 245 23.36 12.10 18.62
CA LEU A 245 23.85 13.11 19.55
C LEU A 245 23.82 12.58 21.01
N ARG A 246 22.78 11.83 21.38
CA ARG A 246 22.67 11.18 22.69
C ARG A 246 23.76 10.13 22.91
N GLU A 247 24.07 9.32 21.91
CA GLU A 247 25.18 8.37 21.95
C GLU A 247 26.52 9.11 22.10
N THR A 248 26.71 10.21 21.36
CA THR A 248 27.93 11.03 21.46
C THR A 248 28.08 11.65 22.86
N LEU A 249 26.99 12.11 23.47
CA LEU A 249 26.96 12.59 24.86
C LEU A 249 27.32 11.48 25.84
N ALA A 250 26.70 10.31 25.71
CA ALA A 250 26.97 9.16 26.57
C ALA A 250 28.43 8.71 26.47
N MET A 251 29.05 8.73 25.28
CA MET A 251 30.47 8.43 25.10
C MET A 251 31.39 9.50 25.70
N ARG A 252 30.96 10.76 25.77
CA ARG A 252 31.70 11.85 26.44
C ARG A 252 31.72 11.64 27.96
N ASP A 253 30.58 11.25 28.51
CA ASP A 253 30.41 11.06 29.96
C ASP A 253 31.01 9.72 30.44
N ALA A 254 31.21 8.76 29.55
CA ALA A 254 31.81 7.45 29.84
C ALA A 254 33.35 7.42 29.86
N LYS A 255 34.06 8.55 29.72
CA LYS A 255 35.53 8.60 29.89
C LYS A 255 35.91 8.81 31.36
N PRO A 256 36.36 7.79 32.10
CA PRO A 256 37.00 7.99 33.40
C PRO A 256 38.39 8.62 33.22
N VAL A 257 38.72 9.46 34.19
CA VAL A 257 39.99 10.19 34.33
C VAL A 257 41.15 9.19 34.52
N GLU A 258 41.94 8.96 33.47
CA GLU A 258 43.34 8.54 33.60
C GLU A 258 44.23 9.79 33.56
N ALA A 259 44.68 10.25 34.73
CA ALA A 259 45.99 10.91 34.94
C ALA A 259 46.09 11.46 36.38
N ALA A 260 46.72 10.71 37.28
CA ALA A 260 47.50 11.24 38.40
C ALA A 260 48.40 10.13 38.95
N ALA A 261 49.48 9.83 38.22
CA ALA A 261 50.65 9.14 38.74
C ALA A 261 51.87 9.93 38.29
N GLU A 262 52.28 10.87 39.12
CA GLU A 262 53.67 11.28 39.32
C GLU A 262 53.82 11.83 40.74
#